data_AF-A0A5Q0QD30-F1
#
_entry.id   AF-A0A5Q0QD30-F1
#
_cell.length_a   1.000
_cell.length_b   1.000
_cell.length_c   1.000
_cell.angle_alpha   90.00
_cell.angle_beta   90.00
_cell.angle_gamma   90.00
#
_symmetry.space_group_name_H-M   'P 1'
#
loop_
_entity.id
_entity.type
_entity.pdbx_description
1 polymer ?
#
loop_
_entity_poly.entity_id
_entity_poly.type
_entity_poly.pdbx_seq_one_letter_code
_entity_poly.pdbx_strand_id
1 'polypeptide(L)'
;MKESTISRKERILQTAMQLFANKGYLDTSTKEIAANAAVSEALIFKHFGNKDALLSHIVKAGYRKVLMHHKGMMSYKSAKDFLRNMVKLPSELVADDPQFWKLQERLSHHSFSKTQHELFIKPVQPIVLKAFNELKYANPELETQFLLLIIDMLWKKEACGEITNAHELASLIEEKYQL
;
A
#
# COMPACT_ATOMS: atom_id res chain seq x y z
N MET A 1 -31.74 6.64 1.90
CA MET A 1 -30.29 6.79 1.63
C MET A 1 -30.13 7.16 0.17
N LYS A 2 -29.50 8.29 -0.18
CA LYS A 2 -29.09 8.53 -1.57
C LYS A 2 -27.89 7.61 -1.82
N GLU A 3 -28.07 6.58 -2.65
CA GLU A 3 -26.93 5.90 -3.26
C GLU A 3 -26.11 6.96 -3.99
N SER A 4 -24.92 7.26 -3.48
CA SER A 4 -23.98 8.16 -4.12
C SER A 4 -23.59 7.53 -5.47
N THR A 5 -24.18 8.01 -6.55
CA THR A 5 -23.89 7.53 -7.90
C THR A 5 -22.43 7.82 -8.19
N ILE A 6 -21.59 6.78 -8.25
CA ILE A 6 -20.15 6.89 -8.50
C ILE A 6 -19.95 7.64 -9.83
N SER A 7 -19.14 8.69 -9.81
CA SER A 7 -18.88 9.49 -11.01
C SER A 7 -18.21 8.65 -12.10
N ARG A 8 -18.35 9.05 -13.37
CA ARG A 8 -17.66 8.37 -14.48
C ARG A 8 -16.14 8.34 -14.27
N LYS A 9 -15.57 9.39 -13.68
CA LYS A 9 -14.14 9.48 -13.35
C LYS A 9 -13.73 8.42 -12.33
N GLU A 10 -14.51 8.24 -11.27
CA GLU A 10 -14.25 7.22 -10.24
C GLU A 10 -14.44 5.81 -10.80
N ARG A 11 -15.45 5.58 -11.64
CA ARG A 11 -15.64 4.29 -12.33
C ARG A 11 -14.43 3.92 -13.20
N ILE A 12 -13.87 4.88 -13.95
CA ILE A 12 -12.64 4.67 -14.73
C ILE A 12 -11.48 4.29 -13.81
N LEU A 13 -11.28 5.01 -12.69
CA LEU A 13 -10.20 4.74 -11.75
C LEU A 13 -10.31 3.35 -11.12
N GLN A 14 -11.51 2.98 -10.65
CA GLN A 14 -11.77 1.67 -10.04
C GLN A 14 -11.54 0.54 -11.05
N THR A 15 -12.08 0.68 -12.27
CA THR A 15 -11.92 -0.33 -13.34
C THR A 15 -10.46 -0.48 -13.74
N ALA A 16 -9.75 0.63 -13.93
CA ALA A 16 -8.34 0.61 -14.28
C ALA A 16 -7.48 -0.02 -13.18
N MET A 17 -7.74 0.32 -11.91
CA MET A 17 -7.05 -0.28 -10.76
C MET A 17 -7.25 -1.80 -10.74
N GLN A 18 -8.48 -2.28 -10.92
CA GLN A 18 -8.80 -3.70 -10.98
C GLN A 18 -8.06 -4.42 -12.11
N LEU A 19 -8.08 -3.85 -13.32
CA LEU A 19 -7.41 -4.46 -14.48
C LEU A 19 -5.89 -4.45 -14.30
N PHE A 20 -5.29 -3.35 -13.83
CA PHE A 20 -3.86 -3.31 -13.55
C PHE A 20 -3.47 -4.29 -12.44
N ALA A 21 -4.28 -4.40 -11.38
CA ALA A 21 -4.04 -5.31 -10.26
C ALA A 21 -4.20 -6.79 -10.64
N ASN A 22 -5.01 -7.13 -11.64
CA ASN A 22 -5.34 -8.53 -11.99
C ASN A 22 -4.71 -9.02 -13.29
N LYS A 23 -4.58 -8.16 -14.30
CA LYS A 23 -3.99 -8.48 -15.60
C LYS A 23 -2.59 -7.90 -15.79
N GLY A 24 -2.24 -6.86 -15.05
CA GLY A 24 -0.96 -6.16 -15.19
C GLY A 24 -1.09 -4.87 -16.01
N TYR A 25 -0.22 -3.90 -15.72
CA TYR A 25 -0.25 -2.59 -16.35
C TYR A 25 0.04 -2.63 -17.85
N LEU A 26 1.06 -3.40 -18.26
CA LEU A 26 1.47 -3.50 -19.66
C LEU A 26 0.40 -4.17 -20.52
N ASP A 27 -0.24 -5.22 -20.00
CA ASP A 27 -1.23 -6.05 -20.71
C ASP A 27 -2.66 -5.46 -20.72
N THR A 28 -2.86 -4.31 -20.06
CA THR A 28 -4.14 -3.61 -20.01
C THR A 28 -4.13 -2.40 -20.94
N SER A 29 -5.11 -2.33 -21.84
CA SER A 29 -5.29 -1.19 -22.77
C SER A 29 -6.35 -0.19 -22.29
N THR A 30 -6.26 1.07 -22.74
CA THR A 30 -7.29 2.09 -22.48
C THR A 30 -8.64 1.74 -23.09
N LYS A 31 -8.67 1.02 -24.22
CA LYS A 31 -9.89 0.46 -24.81
C LYS A 31 -10.58 -0.55 -23.89
N GLU A 32 -9.81 -1.47 -23.33
CA GLU A 32 -10.31 -2.48 -22.39
C GLU A 32 -10.85 -1.82 -21.12
N ILE A 33 -10.14 -0.84 -20.57
CA ILE A 33 -10.61 -0.05 -19.43
C ILE A 33 -11.94 0.65 -19.78
N ALA A 34 -12.04 1.28 -20.94
CA ALA A 34 -13.24 2.00 -21.37
C ALA A 34 -14.45 1.06 -21.49
N ALA A 35 -14.26 -0.11 -22.10
CA ALA A 35 -15.29 -1.13 -22.26
C ALA A 35 -15.80 -1.62 -20.90
N ASN A 36 -14.89 -2.00 -19.99
CA ASN A 36 -15.25 -2.48 -18.64
C ASN A 36 -15.87 -1.38 -17.77
N ALA A 37 -15.44 -0.12 -17.95
CA ALA A 37 -15.99 1.03 -17.25
C ALA A 37 -17.28 1.56 -17.89
N ALA A 38 -17.76 0.95 -18.99
CA ALA A 38 -18.90 1.42 -19.80
C ALA A 38 -18.85 2.94 -20.07
N VAL A 39 -17.72 3.38 -20.62
CA VAL A 39 -17.47 4.75 -21.10
C VAL A 39 -16.79 4.72 -22.46
N SER A 40 -16.71 5.87 -23.14
CA SER A 40 -15.86 5.98 -24.33
C SER A 40 -14.38 6.10 -23.93
N GLU A 41 -13.49 5.56 -24.77
CA GLU A 41 -12.05 5.72 -24.58
C GLU A 41 -11.63 7.21 -24.60
N ALA A 42 -12.28 8.02 -25.44
CA ALA A 42 -12.10 9.46 -25.48
C ALA A 42 -12.37 10.14 -24.13
N LEU A 43 -13.29 9.62 -23.31
CA LEU A 43 -13.56 10.15 -21.97
C LEU A 43 -12.40 9.87 -20.99
N ILE A 44 -11.69 8.75 -21.14
CA ILE A 44 -10.47 8.46 -20.37
C ILE A 44 -9.39 9.49 -20.72
N PHE A 45 -9.12 9.70 -22.01
CA PHE A 45 -8.14 10.69 -22.45
C PHE A 45 -8.53 12.11 -22.04
N LYS A 46 -9.82 12.46 -22.08
CA LYS A 46 -10.31 13.76 -21.57
C LYS A 46 -10.02 13.97 -20.08
N HIS A 47 -10.12 12.93 -19.26
CA HIS A 47 -9.93 13.06 -17.81
C HIS A 47 -8.48 12.92 -17.36
N PHE A 48 -7.70 12.07 -18.04
CA PHE A 48 -6.38 11.65 -17.56
C PHE A 48 -5.26 11.89 -18.56
N GLY A 49 -5.55 12.21 -19.82
CA GLY A 49 -4.55 12.47 -20.87
C GLY A 49 -3.95 11.20 -21.48
N ASN A 50 -3.41 10.28 -20.68
CA ASN A 50 -2.85 9.01 -21.15
C ASN A 50 -2.87 7.91 -20.05
N LYS A 51 -2.39 6.70 -20.40
CA LYS A 51 -2.38 5.54 -19.49
C LYS A 51 -1.46 5.74 -18.28
N ASP A 52 -0.30 6.37 -18.46
CA ASP A 52 0.65 6.66 -17.38
C ASP A 52 0.08 7.67 -16.37
N ALA A 53 -0.60 8.70 -16.86
CA ALA A 53 -1.24 9.72 -16.02
C ALA A 53 -2.48 9.18 -15.31
N LEU A 54 -3.21 8.24 -15.91
CA LEU A 54 -4.24 7.46 -15.23
C LEU A 54 -3.63 6.62 -14.10
N LEU A 55 -2.54 5.89 -14.37
CA LEU A 55 -1.82 5.13 -13.34
C LEU A 55 -1.34 6.03 -12.20
N SER A 56 -0.74 7.18 -12.53
CA SER A 56 -0.27 8.15 -11.55
C SER A 56 -1.39 8.63 -10.63
N HIS A 57 -2.58 8.87 -11.18
CA HIS A 57 -3.76 9.22 -10.40
C HIS A 57 -4.17 8.11 -9.44
N ILE A 58 -4.19 6.85 -9.88
CA ILE A 58 -4.55 5.69 -9.06
C ILE A 58 -3.57 5.56 -7.88
N VAL A 59 -2.27 5.53 -8.16
CA VAL A 59 -1.23 5.36 -7.12
C VAL A 59 -1.27 6.52 -6.10
N LYS A 60 -1.34 7.77 -6.56
CA LYS A 60 -1.43 8.94 -5.67
C LYS A 60 -2.73 8.97 -4.87
N ALA A 61 -3.84 8.49 -5.44
CA ALA A 61 -5.11 8.41 -4.72
C ALA A 61 -5.06 7.33 -3.63
N GLY A 62 -4.50 6.15 -3.94
CA GLY A 62 -4.34 5.06 -2.98
C GLY A 62 -3.50 5.46 -1.77
N TYR A 63 -2.29 6.01 -1.98
CA TYR A 63 -1.48 6.49 -0.85
C TYR A 63 -2.15 7.63 -0.07
N ARG A 64 -2.87 8.55 -0.73
CA ARG A 64 -3.64 9.58 -0.01
C ARG A 64 -4.74 8.98 0.86
N LYS A 65 -5.46 7.97 0.36
CA LYS A 65 -6.49 7.25 1.13
C LYS A 65 -5.89 6.59 2.37
N VAL A 66 -4.76 5.88 2.19
CA VAL A 66 -4.00 5.28 3.30
C VAL A 66 -3.61 6.34 4.33
N LEU A 67 -2.98 7.43 3.90
CA LEU A 67 -2.58 8.51 4.80
C LEU A 67 -3.76 9.19 5.50
N MET A 68 -4.96 9.21 4.90
CA MET A 68 -6.15 9.77 5.51
C MET A 68 -6.79 8.86 6.56
N HIS A 69 -6.85 7.56 6.29
CA HIS A 69 -7.47 6.58 7.18
C HIS A 69 -6.58 6.24 8.40
N HIS A 70 -5.26 6.26 8.23
CA HIS A 70 -4.32 5.81 9.26
C HIS A 70 -3.54 6.95 9.95
N LYS A 71 -4.03 8.20 9.88
CA LYS A 71 -3.35 9.38 10.48
C LYS A 71 -2.95 9.19 11.95
N GLY A 72 -3.79 8.51 12.73
CA GLY A 72 -3.55 8.30 14.17
C GLY A 72 -2.47 7.28 14.49
N MET A 73 -2.17 6.36 13.56
CA MET A 73 -1.22 5.27 13.78
C MET A 73 0.24 5.73 13.75
N MET A 74 0.50 6.92 13.19
CA MET A 74 1.81 7.57 13.18
C MET A 74 2.12 8.36 14.46
N SER A 75 1.22 8.36 15.45
CA SER A 75 1.45 9.01 16.74
C SER A 75 2.44 8.20 17.58
N TYR A 76 3.62 8.78 17.84
CA TYR A 76 4.63 8.18 18.70
C TYR A 76 4.28 8.38 20.18
N LYS A 77 3.59 7.40 20.78
CA LYS A 77 3.26 7.41 22.21
C LYS A 77 4.37 6.81 23.07
N SER A 78 4.88 5.66 22.65
CA SER A 78 6.01 4.97 23.27
C SER A 78 6.76 4.14 22.22
N ALA A 79 8.02 3.80 22.48
CA ALA A 79 8.79 2.93 21.59
C ALA A 79 8.10 1.57 21.36
N LYS A 80 7.59 0.94 22.42
CA LYS A 80 6.88 -0.35 22.32
C LYS A 80 5.62 -0.23 21.48
N ASP A 81 4.77 0.76 21.75
CA ASP A 81 3.52 0.93 21.00
C ASP A 81 3.79 1.24 19.53
N PHE A 82 4.83 2.02 19.24
CA PHE A 82 5.21 2.32 17.87
C PHE A 82 5.66 1.06 17.12
N LEU A 83 6.54 0.25 17.71
CA LEU A 83 6.97 -1.01 17.08
C LEU A 83 5.79 -1.98 16.92
N ARG A 84 4.90 -2.06 17.92
CA ARG A 84 3.69 -2.90 17.84
C ARG A 84 2.81 -2.49 16.67
N ASN A 85 2.57 -1.18 16.52
CA ASN A 85 1.82 -0.65 15.39
C ASN A 85 2.53 -0.92 14.06
N MET A 86 3.87 -0.82 13.99
CA MET A 86 4.61 -1.10 12.76
C MET A 86 4.52 -2.58 12.33
N VAL A 87 4.43 -3.50 13.29
CA VAL A 87 4.27 -4.92 13.01
C VAL A 87 2.86 -5.24 12.50
N LYS A 88 1.82 -4.61 13.05
CA LYS A 88 0.41 -4.85 12.69
C LYS A 88 -0.09 -4.09 11.47
N LEU A 89 0.37 -2.84 11.31
CA LEU A 89 -0.10 -1.91 10.29
C LEU A 89 -0.11 -2.50 8.87
N PRO A 90 0.92 -3.22 8.40
CA PRO A 90 0.94 -3.70 7.02
C PRO A 90 -0.24 -4.63 6.70
N SER A 91 -0.62 -5.54 7.60
CA SER A 91 -1.78 -6.42 7.41
C SER A 91 -3.11 -5.67 7.49
N GLU A 92 -3.23 -4.68 8.38
CA GLU A 92 -4.41 -3.80 8.40
C GLU A 92 -4.55 -3.02 7.08
N LEU A 93 -3.44 -2.51 6.55
CA LEU A 93 -3.41 -1.80 5.28
C LEU A 93 -3.83 -2.71 4.12
N VAL A 94 -3.32 -3.95 4.08
CA VAL A 94 -3.69 -4.94 3.06
C VAL A 94 -5.16 -5.31 3.17
N ALA A 95 -5.69 -5.51 4.38
CA ALA A 95 -7.10 -5.82 4.60
C ALA A 95 -8.03 -4.68 4.18
N ASP A 96 -7.64 -3.42 4.41
CA ASP A 96 -8.45 -2.23 4.10
C ASP A 96 -8.56 -1.94 2.59
N ASP A 97 -7.52 -2.27 1.81
CA ASP A 97 -7.55 -2.11 0.35
C ASP A 97 -6.70 -3.18 -0.37
N PRO A 98 -7.16 -4.44 -0.42
CA PRO A 98 -6.35 -5.55 -0.94
C PRO A 98 -5.96 -5.34 -2.41
N GLN A 99 -6.84 -4.72 -3.19
CA GLN A 99 -6.58 -4.47 -4.61
C GLN A 99 -5.48 -3.42 -4.82
N PHE A 100 -5.45 -2.37 -3.99
CA PHE A 100 -4.41 -1.37 -4.06
C PHE A 100 -3.03 -1.96 -3.72
N TRP A 101 -2.92 -2.79 -2.68
CA TRP A 101 -1.64 -3.39 -2.31
C TRP A 101 -1.18 -4.46 -3.29
N LYS A 102 -2.10 -5.24 -3.86
CA LYS A 102 -1.79 -6.14 -4.98
C LYS A 102 -1.30 -5.39 -6.21
N LEU A 103 -1.94 -4.26 -6.52
CA LEU A 103 -1.50 -3.36 -7.60
C LEU A 103 -0.10 -2.82 -7.32
N GLN A 104 0.14 -2.34 -6.09
CA GLN A 104 1.43 -1.80 -5.70
C GLN A 104 2.53 -2.85 -5.92
N GLU A 105 2.32 -4.08 -5.44
CA GLU A 105 3.34 -5.14 -5.54
C GLU A 105 3.62 -5.50 -7.01
N ARG A 106 2.59 -5.59 -7.85
CA ARG A 106 2.76 -5.80 -9.29
C ARG A 106 3.51 -4.68 -10.00
N LEU A 107 3.50 -3.49 -9.41
CA LEU A 107 4.20 -2.31 -9.91
C LEU A 107 5.52 -2.05 -9.16
N SER A 108 6.03 -3.01 -8.37
CA SER A 108 7.27 -2.86 -7.60
C SER A 108 8.48 -2.53 -8.50
N HIS A 109 8.46 -2.97 -9.76
CA HIS A 109 9.47 -2.66 -10.77
C HIS A 109 9.14 -1.45 -11.65
N HIS A 110 7.93 -0.89 -11.55
CA HIS A 110 7.57 0.33 -12.27
C HIS A 110 8.16 1.55 -11.55
N SER A 111 9.07 2.28 -12.19
CA SER A 111 9.84 3.39 -11.60
C SER A 111 8.99 4.37 -10.79
N PHE A 112 7.91 4.89 -11.39
CA PHE A 112 7.01 5.82 -10.69
C PHE A 112 6.36 5.21 -9.43
N SER A 113 5.81 3.99 -9.52
CA SER A 113 5.12 3.35 -8.39
C SER A 113 6.10 3.03 -7.27
N LYS A 114 7.29 2.52 -7.62
CA LYS A 114 8.39 2.28 -6.69
C LYS A 114 8.77 3.56 -5.94
N THR A 115 9.00 4.67 -6.64
CA THR A 115 9.32 5.95 -6.01
C THR A 115 8.19 6.45 -5.09
N GLN A 116 6.91 6.28 -5.47
CA GLN A 116 5.81 6.66 -4.58
C GLN A 116 5.78 5.80 -3.30
N HIS A 117 6.05 4.50 -3.41
CA HIS A 117 6.16 3.62 -2.26
C HIS A 117 7.33 4.00 -1.34
N GLU A 118 8.51 4.25 -1.92
CA GLU A 118 9.68 4.71 -1.19
C GLU A 118 9.39 6.00 -0.40
N LEU A 119 8.70 6.97 -1.02
CA LEU A 119 8.30 8.20 -0.35
C LEU A 119 7.31 7.97 0.79
N PHE A 120 6.42 6.99 0.64
CA PHE A 120 5.47 6.61 1.68
C PHE A 120 6.17 5.98 2.90
N ILE A 121 7.14 5.09 2.69
CA ILE A 121 7.86 4.39 3.77
C ILE A 121 9.02 5.19 4.36
N LYS A 122 9.56 6.18 3.63
CA LYS A 122 10.76 6.97 4.02
C LYS A 122 10.73 7.50 5.47
N PRO A 123 9.59 8.01 6.00
CA PRO A 123 9.56 8.51 7.38
C PRO A 123 9.66 7.41 8.45
N VAL A 124 9.46 6.14 8.11
CA VAL A 124 9.32 5.04 9.08
C VAL A 124 10.66 4.64 9.68
N GLN A 125 11.69 4.44 8.85
CA GLN A 125 13.00 3.94 9.28
C GLN A 125 13.61 4.72 10.47
N PRO A 126 13.73 6.06 10.44
CA PRO A 126 14.33 6.79 11.57
C PRO A 126 13.54 6.65 12.87
N ILE A 127 12.21 6.44 12.79
CA ILE A 127 11.35 6.30 13.97
C ILE A 127 11.47 4.89 14.57
N VAL A 128 11.54 3.86 13.73
CA VAL A 128 11.83 2.48 14.16
C VAL A 128 13.21 2.41 14.83
N LEU A 129 14.22 3.04 14.23
CA LEU A 129 15.56 3.13 14.80
C LEU A 129 15.56 3.82 16.16
N LYS A 130 14.84 4.94 16.28
CA LYS A 130 14.66 5.64 17.54
C LYS A 130 14.01 4.74 18.60
N ALA A 131 12.97 3.98 18.23
CA ALA A 131 12.29 3.07 19.15
C ALA A 131 13.22 1.95 19.67
N PHE A 132 13.99 1.30 18.79
CA PHE A 132 14.96 0.28 19.21
C PHE A 132 16.08 0.84 20.10
N ASN A 133 16.52 2.08 19.84
CA ASN A 133 17.48 2.78 20.72
C ASN A 133 16.90 3.06 22.11
N GLU A 134 15.67 3.58 22.19
CA GLU A 134 14.99 3.85 23.46
C GLU A 134 14.80 2.57 24.30
N LEU A 135 14.55 1.44 23.63
CA LEU A 135 14.42 0.13 24.24
C LEU A 135 15.76 -0.56 24.53
N LYS A 136 16.90 0.06 24.17
CA LYS A 136 18.26 -0.42 24.44
C LYS A 136 18.54 -1.81 23.86
N TYR A 137 18.04 -2.08 22.65
CA TYR A 137 18.42 -3.29 21.92
C TYR A 137 19.91 -3.28 21.57
N ALA A 138 20.54 -4.45 21.51
CA ALA A 138 22.00 -4.56 21.33
C ALA A 138 22.50 -3.99 19.99
N ASN A 139 21.71 -4.10 18.91
CA ASN A 139 22.06 -3.58 17.58
C ASN A 139 20.84 -2.89 16.93
N PRO A 140 20.47 -1.66 17.34
CA PRO A 140 19.25 -0.98 16.89
C PRO A 140 19.14 -0.82 15.37
N GLU A 141 20.25 -0.60 14.69
CA GLU A 141 20.31 -0.48 13.23
C GLU A 141 19.97 -1.79 12.53
N LEU A 142 20.56 -2.90 12.99
CA LEU A 142 20.29 -4.23 12.43
C LEU A 142 18.86 -4.68 12.75
N GLU A 143 18.36 -4.41 13.96
CA GLU A 143 16.97 -4.72 14.32
C GLU A 143 15.98 -3.92 13.47
N THR A 144 16.28 -2.64 13.21
CA THR A 144 15.50 -1.81 12.29
C THR A 144 15.47 -2.40 10.90
N GLN A 145 16.64 -2.73 10.35
CA GLN A 145 16.73 -3.32 9.02
C GLN A 145 15.98 -4.66 8.94
N PHE A 146 16.16 -5.52 9.94
CA PHE A 146 15.53 -6.82 10.01
C PHE A 146 14.01 -6.72 10.08
N LEU A 147 13.47 -5.87 10.97
CA LEU A 147 12.03 -5.66 11.12
C LEU A 147 11.41 -5.14 9.81
N LEU A 148 12.04 -4.15 9.17
CA LEU A 148 11.54 -3.58 7.92
C LEU A 148 11.58 -4.60 6.76
N LEU A 149 12.60 -5.46 6.69
CA LEU A 149 12.66 -6.53 5.68
C LEU A 149 11.56 -7.58 5.87
N ILE A 150 11.27 -7.94 7.12
CA ILE A 150 10.18 -8.89 7.42
C ILE A 150 8.83 -8.28 7.08
N ILE A 151 8.58 -7.05 7.54
CA ILE A 151 7.35 -6.32 7.22
C ILE A 151 7.17 -6.27 5.70
N ASP A 152 8.22 -5.87 4.96
CA ASP A 152 8.19 -5.81 3.50
C ASP A 152 7.81 -7.14 2.87
N MET A 153 8.39 -8.24 3.32
CA MET A 153 8.05 -9.57 2.80
C MET A 153 6.61 -9.99 3.15
N LEU A 154 6.17 -9.74 4.39
CA LEU A 154 4.85 -10.17 4.85
C LEU A 154 3.72 -9.53 4.06
N TRP A 155 3.72 -8.20 3.95
CA TRP A 155 2.62 -7.50 3.27
C TRP A 155 2.58 -7.83 1.78
N LYS A 156 3.73 -8.05 1.13
CA LYS A 156 3.81 -8.45 -0.28
C LYS A 156 3.17 -9.81 -0.52
N LYS A 157 3.55 -10.79 0.31
CA LYS A 157 3.00 -12.14 0.22
C LYS A 157 1.50 -12.16 0.52
N GLU A 158 1.06 -11.38 1.50
CA GLU A 158 -0.35 -11.25 1.86
C GLU A 158 -1.15 -10.60 0.71
N ALA A 159 -0.65 -9.51 0.14
CA ALA A 159 -1.28 -8.80 -0.97
C ALA A 159 -1.40 -9.66 -2.24
N CYS A 160 -0.45 -10.57 -2.46
CA CYS A 160 -0.50 -11.56 -3.54
C CYS A 160 -1.37 -12.79 -3.23
N GLY A 161 -1.84 -12.95 -1.99
CA GLY A 161 -2.59 -14.12 -1.53
C GLY A 161 -1.73 -15.37 -1.37
N GLU A 162 -0.41 -15.22 -1.28
CA GLU A 162 0.54 -16.33 -1.06
C GLU A 162 0.53 -16.83 0.39
N ILE A 163 0.11 -15.97 1.32
CA ILE A 163 -0.07 -16.30 2.73
C ILE A 163 -1.43 -15.81 3.20
N THR A 164 -2.02 -16.54 4.15
CA THR A 164 -3.29 -16.17 4.81
C THR A 164 -3.13 -15.94 6.30
N ASN A 165 -1.92 -16.20 6.83
CA ASN A 165 -1.58 -16.18 8.26
C ASN A 165 -0.68 -14.99 8.64
N ALA A 166 -0.83 -13.86 7.93
CA ALA A 166 0.00 -12.68 8.15
C ALA A 166 -0.17 -12.10 9.57
N HIS A 167 -1.38 -12.20 10.12
CA HIS A 167 -1.69 -11.75 11.48
C HIS A 167 -0.95 -12.59 12.55
N GLU A 168 -0.91 -13.91 12.38
CA GLU A 168 -0.18 -14.82 13.28
C GLU A 168 1.34 -14.59 13.18
N LEU A 169 1.86 -14.37 11.97
CA LEU A 169 3.26 -14.02 11.77
C LEU A 169 3.62 -12.67 12.41
N ALA A 170 2.71 -11.69 12.33
CA ALA A 170 2.84 -10.43 13.04
C ALA A 170 2.88 -10.64 14.57
N SER A 171 2.01 -11.48 15.13
CA SER A 171 2.04 -11.83 16.56
C SER A 171 3.36 -12.48 16.99
N LEU A 172 3.95 -13.36 16.18
CA LEU A 172 5.28 -13.93 16.48
C LEU A 172 6.39 -12.87 16.54
N ILE A 173 6.28 -11.81 15.74
CA ILE A 173 7.23 -10.70 15.78
C ILE A 173 7.02 -9.86 17.06
N GLU A 174 5.77 -9.66 17.49
CA GLU A 174 5.48 -8.99 18.77
C GLU A 174 6.07 -9.77 19.95
N GLU A 175 5.93 -11.10 19.95
CA GLU A 175 6.53 -11.98 20.95
C GLU A 175 8.06 -11.90 20.94
N LYS A 176 8.69 -11.94 19.76
CA LYS A 176 10.15 -11.78 19.60
C LYS A 176 10.66 -10.51 20.27
N TYR A 177 9.93 -9.41 20.10
CA TYR A 177 10.33 -8.08 20.58
C TYR A 177 9.72 -7.71 21.95
N GLN A 178 8.98 -8.62 22.58
CA GLN A 178 8.31 -8.39 23.87
C GLN A 178 7.45 -7.11 23.88
N LEU A 179 6.70 -6.91 22.79
CA LEU A 179 5.93 -5.70 22.52
C LEU A 179 4.60 -5.69 23.24
#